data_AF-A0A350QXS3-F1
#
_entry.id   AF-A0A350QXS3-F1
#
_cell.length_a   1.000
_cell.length_b   1.000
_cell.length_c   1.000
_cell.angle_alpha   90.00
_cell.angle_beta   90.00
_cell.angle_gamma   90.00
#
_symmetry.space_group_name_H-M   'P 1'
#
loop_
_entity.id
_entity.type
_entity.pdbx_description
1 polymer ?
#
loop_
_entity_poly.entity_id
_entity_poly.type
_entity_poly.pdbx_seq_one_letter_code
_entity_poly.pdbx_strand_id
1 'polypeptide(L)'
;MDSKSDGKASSLKWAIGELSKQREELEGKLKVARKRDETSALIDEVHAQKEALEKRISSLQEGLSVSSELVEDEVDSLEETISTVDEKLGLAQERLEALEQEEYLEELGRKLNGGQYSETDFEEPSSEDELPDLAIEASSPLSEGESSPLSDTDPQLHASVESSPTPVLMKSPSNRIETDQEEELSVASVATEEAPPSQLPEENSLELCSDVTAASLEECAKSLGLEPEYLLNKGMQAVLRMIARNGNKISFPLEVDQLK
;
A
#
# COMPACT_ATOMS: atom_id res chain seq x y z
N MET A 1 24.04 50.33 -77.62
CA MET A 1 22.77 50.83 -77.02
C MET A 1 22.77 50.65 -75.49
N ASP A 2 23.92 50.83 -74.83
CA ASP A 2 24.31 49.90 -73.76
C ASP A 2 24.03 50.43 -72.35
N SER A 3 23.90 51.75 -72.18
CA SER A 3 23.62 52.39 -70.89
C SER A 3 22.28 51.98 -70.26
N LYS A 4 21.35 51.43 -71.05
CA LYS A 4 20.01 51.01 -70.57
C LYS A 4 19.99 49.59 -69.98
N SER A 5 21.05 48.79 -70.21
CA SER A 5 21.26 47.48 -69.56
C SER A 5 21.94 47.62 -68.20
N ASP A 6 22.98 48.46 -68.09
CA ASP A 6 23.76 48.61 -66.84
C ASP A 6 22.92 49.16 -65.67
N GLY A 7 22.00 50.10 -65.93
CA GLY A 7 21.08 50.58 -64.91
C GLY A 7 20.15 49.48 -64.37
N LYS A 8 19.69 48.57 -65.24
CA LYS A 8 18.87 47.41 -64.86
C LYS A 8 19.68 46.39 -64.05
N ALA A 9 20.90 46.08 -64.50
CA ALA A 9 21.80 45.18 -63.78
C ALA A 9 22.14 45.70 -62.38
N SER A 10 22.33 47.02 -62.24
CA SER A 10 22.61 47.68 -60.96
C SER A 10 21.40 47.66 -60.02
N SER A 11 20.20 47.93 -60.54
CA SER A 11 18.94 47.84 -59.79
C SER A 11 18.65 46.41 -59.31
N LEU A 12 18.89 45.40 -60.15
CA LEU A 12 18.74 43.99 -59.78
C LEU A 12 19.76 43.57 -58.71
N LYS A 13 21.02 44.00 -58.80
CA LYS A 13 22.03 43.74 -57.75
C LYS A 13 21.61 44.33 -56.41
N TRP A 14 21.05 45.54 -56.38
CA TRP A 14 20.53 46.15 -55.16
C TRP A 14 19.34 45.34 -54.59
N ALA A 15 18.37 44.96 -55.43
CA ALA A 15 17.24 44.15 -55.00
C ALA A 15 17.66 42.78 -54.44
N ILE A 16 18.65 42.11 -55.07
CA ILE A 16 19.21 40.85 -54.57
C ILE A 16 19.91 41.06 -53.21
N GLY A 17 20.65 42.16 -53.03
CA GLY A 17 21.29 42.49 -51.76
C GLY A 17 20.28 42.71 -50.63
N GLU A 18 19.25 43.54 -50.87
CA GLU A 18 18.22 43.82 -49.87
C GLU A 18 17.37 42.58 -49.55
N LEU A 19 16.99 41.78 -50.56
CA LEU A 19 16.30 40.50 -50.34
C LEU A 19 17.17 39.49 -49.57
N SER A 20 18.49 39.47 -49.79
CA SER A 20 19.41 38.60 -49.05
C SER A 20 19.48 38.99 -47.57
N LYS A 21 19.53 40.30 -47.29
CA LYS A 21 19.48 40.85 -45.93
C LYS A 21 18.15 40.55 -45.23
N GLN A 22 17.02 40.71 -45.93
CA GLN A 22 15.70 40.33 -45.41
C GLN A 22 15.61 38.82 -45.11
N ARG A 23 16.21 37.97 -45.96
CA ARG A 23 16.28 36.52 -45.72
C ARG A 23 17.05 36.21 -44.43
N GLU A 24 18.22 36.82 -44.23
CA GLU A 24 19.05 36.63 -43.03
C GLU A 24 18.35 37.11 -41.76
N GLU A 25 17.64 38.25 -41.82
CA GLU A 25 16.84 38.74 -40.69
C GLU A 25 15.68 37.79 -40.33
N LEU A 26 14.98 37.24 -41.33
CA LEU A 26 13.92 36.25 -41.12
C LEU A 26 14.46 34.92 -40.58
N GLU A 27 15.63 34.47 -41.06
CA GLU A 27 16.30 33.27 -40.57
C GLU A 27 16.73 33.41 -39.10
N GLY A 28 17.22 34.60 -38.70
CA GLY A 28 17.47 34.97 -37.31
C GLY A 28 16.20 34.91 -36.44
N LYS A 29 15.10 35.53 -36.91
CA LYS A 29 13.80 35.50 -36.20
C LYS A 29 13.25 34.07 -36.07
N LEU A 30 13.34 33.26 -37.12
CA LEU A 30 12.93 31.85 -37.13
C LEU A 30 13.70 31.03 -36.08
N LYS A 31 15.02 31.26 -35.96
CA LYS A 31 15.86 30.56 -34.97
C LYS A 31 15.50 30.95 -33.53
N VAL A 32 15.13 32.21 -33.29
CA VAL A 32 14.63 32.66 -31.97
C VAL A 32 13.26 32.06 -31.67
N ALA A 33 12.34 32.03 -32.65
CA ALA A 33 11.01 31.42 -32.50
C ALA A 33 11.12 29.93 -32.14
N ARG A 34 11.92 29.14 -32.88
CA ARG A 34 12.14 27.72 -32.57
C ARG A 34 12.65 27.50 -31.14
N LYS A 35 13.65 28.26 -30.71
CA LYS A 35 14.15 28.20 -29.32
C LYS A 35 13.08 28.54 -28.30
N ARG A 36 12.22 29.53 -28.58
CA ARG A 36 11.11 29.91 -27.70
C ARG A 36 10.12 28.75 -27.55
N ASP A 37 9.80 28.08 -28.64
CA ASP A 37 8.83 26.98 -28.65
C ASP A 37 9.43 25.70 -28.02
N GLU A 38 10.72 25.43 -28.24
CA GLU A 38 11.50 24.41 -27.51
C GLU A 38 11.47 24.67 -25.99
N THR A 39 11.69 25.91 -25.55
CA THR A 39 11.60 26.26 -24.11
C THR A 39 10.17 26.22 -23.57
N SER A 40 9.16 26.51 -24.40
CA SER A 40 7.76 26.41 -24.00
C SER A 40 7.39 24.95 -23.72
N ALA A 41 7.74 24.04 -24.64
CA ALA A 41 7.49 22.61 -24.46
C ALA A 41 8.19 22.04 -23.21
N LEU A 42 9.39 22.51 -22.88
CA LEU A 42 10.08 22.14 -21.63
C LEU A 42 9.37 22.67 -20.38
N ILE A 43 8.81 23.88 -20.43
CA ILE A 43 8.01 24.46 -19.33
C ILE A 43 6.72 23.65 -19.14
N ASP A 44 6.03 23.31 -20.22
CA ASP A 44 4.79 22.54 -20.20
C ASP A 44 5.01 21.13 -19.60
N GLU A 45 6.11 20.46 -19.97
CA GLU A 45 6.53 19.17 -19.39
C GLU A 45 6.84 19.29 -17.88
N VAL A 46 7.58 20.33 -17.45
CA VAL A 46 7.87 20.56 -16.03
C VAL A 46 6.58 20.85 -15.24
N HIS A 47 5.62 21.55 -15.83
CA HIS A 47 4.30 21.76 -15.23
C HIS A 47 3.52 20.44 -15.08
N ALA A 48 3.50 19.58 -16.11
CA ALA A 48 2.86 18.27 -16.03
C ALA A 48 3.50 17.37 -14.95
N GLN A 49 4.84 17.37 -14.85
CA GLN A 49 5.56 16.65 -13.80
C GLN A 49 5.24 17.19 -12.40
N LYS A 50 5.15 18.54 -12.26
CA LYS A 50 4.75 19.18 -11.01
C LYS A 50 3.34 18.73 -10.58
N GLU A 51 2.35 18.78 -11.47
CA GLU A 51 0.98 18.34 -11.15
C GLU A 51 0.90 16.85 -10.78
N ALA A 52 1.70 16.00 -11.43
CA ALA A 52 1.77 14.59 -11.11
C ALA A 52 2.37 14.34 -9.70
N LEU A 53 3.37 15.13 -9.30
CA LEU A 53 3.94 15.10 -7.96
C LEU A 53 2.97 15.65 -6.91
N GLU A 54 2.28 16.76 -7.18
CA GLU A 54 1.25 17.30 -6.27
C GLU A 54 0.14 16.29 -6.01
N LYS A 55 -0.39 15.63 -7.07
CA LYS A 55 -1.38 14.54 -6.94
C LYS A 55 -0.85 13.38 -6.08
N ARG A 56 0.41 12.95 -6.30
CA ARG A 56 1.03 11.89 -5.49
C ARG A 56 1.19 12.30 -4.03
N ILE A 57 1.57 13.55 -3.75
CA ILE A 57 1.68 14.08 -2.39
C ILE A 57 0.30 14.06 -1.71
N SER A 58 -0.75 14.54 -2.38
CA SER A 58 -2.12 14.50 -1.84
C SER A 58 -2.57 13.07 -1.52
N SER A 59 -2.38 12.10 -2.42
CA SER A 59 -2.74 10.70 -2.14
C SER A 59 -1.91 10.07 -1.02
N LEU A 60 -0.64 10.47 -0.84
CA LEU A 60 0.18 10.03 0.29
C LEU A 60 -0.26 10.68 1.61
N GLN A 61 -0.69 11.93 1.60
CA GLN A 61 -1.23 12.62 2.77
C GLN A 61 -2.59 12.05 3.19
N GLU A 62 -3.47 11.76 2.23
CA GLU A 62 -4.74 11.08 2.45
C GLU A 62 -4.52 9.67 3.03
N GLY A 63 -3.62 8.88 2.42
CA GLY A 63 -3.25 7.56 2.93
C GLY A 63 -2.64 7.60 4.34
N LEU A 64 -1.80 8.61 4.64
CA LEU A 64 -1.26 8.83 5.99
C LEU A 64 -2.37 9.16 6.98
N SER A 65 -3.30 10.06 6.63
CA SER A 65 -4.43 10.45 7.47
C SER A 65 -5.30 9.25 7.83
N VAL A 66 -5.70 8.46 6.83
CA VAL A 66 -6.50 7.23 7.04
C VAL A 66 -5.75 6.20 7.88
N SER A 67 -4.42 6.08 7.71
CA SER A 67 -3.61 5.17 8.54
C SER A 67 -3.42 5.65 9.98
N SER A 68 -3.49 6.96 10.23
CA SER A 68 -3.44 7.53 11.58
C SER A 68 -4.76 7.28 12.31
N GLU A 69 -5.87 7.63 11.66
CA GLU A 69 -7.24 7.47 12.16
C GLU A 69 -7.54 6.00 12.53
N LEU A 70 -7.22 5.05 11.64
CA LEU A 70 -7.43 3.62 11.90
C LEU A 70 -6.60 3.08 13.09
N VAL A 71 -5.41 3.63 13.34
CA VAL A 71 -4.54 3.18 14.44
C VAL A 71 -4.93 3.85 15.76
N GLU A 72 -5.32 5.13 15.75
CA GLU A 72 -5.74 5.85 16.95
C GLU A 72 -7.03 5.23 17.55
N ASP A 73 -8.05 4.97 16.72
CA ASP A 73 -9.31 4.33 17.16
C ASP A 73 -9.09 2.91 17.75
N GLU A 74 -8.19 2.12 17.18
CA GLU A 74 -7.87 0.77 17.69
C GLU A 74 -7.02 0.83 18.97
N VAL A 75 -6.10 1.78 19.10
CA VAL A 75 -5.26 1.96 20.29
C VAL A 75 -6.08 2.39 21.50
N ASP A 76 -6.96 3.39 21.35
CA ASP A 76 -7.84 3.84 22.45
C ASP A 76 -8.72 2.70 22.98
N SER A 77 -9.27 1.88 22.08
CA SER A 77 -10.06 0.70 22.47
C SER A 77 -9.22 -0.35 23.19
N LEU A 78 -7.98 -0.60 22.73
CA LEU A 78 -7.06 -1.52 23.40
C LEU A 78 -6.67 -1.01 24.80
N GLU A 79 -6.39 0.29 24.96
CA GLU A 79 -6.10 0.90 26.27
C GLU A 79 -7.28 0.76 27.25
N GLU A 80 -8.53 0.98 26.81
CA GLU A 80 -9.73 0.77 27.64
C GLU A 80 -9.86 -0.70 28.07
N THR A 81 -9.64 -1.66 27.14
CA THR A 81 -9.70 -3.09 27.49
C THR A 81 -8.59 -3.53 28.42
N ILE A 82 -7.38 -2.96 28.30
CA ILE A 82 -6.25 -3.21 29.22
C ILE A 82 -6.61 -2.68 30.61
N SER A 83 -7.09 -1.44 30.74
CA SER A 83 -7.53 -0.88 32.03
C SER A 83 -8.62 -1.75 32.68
N THR A 84 -9.58 -2.22 31.88
CA THR A 84 -10.65 -3.12 32.34
C THR A 84 -10.13 -4.49 32.80
N VAL A 85 -9.04 -5.00 32.19
CA VAL A 85 -8.39 -6.25 32.59
C VAL A 85 -7.56 -6.04 33.86
N ASP A 86 -6.84 -4.93 33.99
CA ASP A 86 -6.06 -4.59 35.18
C ASP A 86 -6.95 -4.40 36.42
N GLU A 87 -8.10 -3.73 36.28
CA GLU A 87 -9.11 -3.64 37.36
C GLU A 87 -9.59 -5.02 37.82
N LYS A 88 -9.92 -5.91 36.88
CA LYS A 88 -10.35 -7.29 37.18
C LYS A 88 -9.24 -8.13 37.80
N LEU A 89 -7.99 -7.90 37.38
CA LEU A 89 -6.81 -8.56 37.91
C LEU A 89 -6.55 -8.13 39.35
N GLY A 90 -6.66 -6.82 39.65
CA GLY A 90 -6.60 -6.29 41.01
C GLY A 90 -7.67 -6.90 41.92
N LEU A 91 -8.93 -6.90 41.49
CA LEU A 91 -10.03 -7.53 42.23
C LEU A 91 -9.83 -9.04 42.45
N ALA A 92 -9.23 -9.75 41.49
CA ALA A 92 -8.90 -11.17 41.64
C ALA A 92 -7.76 -11.40 42.64
N GLN A 93 -6.76 -10.51 42.67
CA GLN A 93 -5.68 -10.54 43.66
C GLN A 93 -6.18 -10.25 45.08
N GLU A 94 -7.00 -9.20 45.26
CA GLU A 94 -7.64 -8.89 46.55
C GLU A 94 -8.51 -10.05 47.05
N ARG A 95 -9.27 -10.68 46.14
CA ARG A 95 -10.10 -11.86 46.48
C ARG A 95 -9.25 -13.08 46.86
N LEU A 96 -8.10 -13.29 46.19
CA LEU A 96 -7.18 -14.37 46.54
C LEU A 96 -6.58 -14.14 47.92
N GLU A 97 -6.06 -12.93 48.21
CA GLU A 97 -5.50 -12.60 49.52
C GLU A 97 -6.53 -12.79 50.64
N ALA A 98 -7.79 -12.39 50.42
CA ALA A 98 -8.86 -12.61 51.39
C ALA A 98 -9.13 -14.10 51.68
N LEU A 99 -9.07 -14.97 50.65
CA LEU A 99 -9.23 -16.42 50.82
C LEU A 99 -8.03 -17.08 51.51
N GLU A 100 -6.80 -16.65 51.19
CA GLU A 100 -5.59 -17.11 51.87
C GLU A 100 -5.60 -16.72 53.37
N GLN A 101 -6.11 -15.53 53.70
CA GLN A 101 -6.33 -15.11 55.08
C GLN A 101 -7.43 -15.92 55.79
N GLU A 102 -8.52 -16.24 55.09
CA GLU A 102 -9.60 -17.09 55.62
C GLU A 102 -9.11 -18.53 55.90
N GLU A 103 -8.38 -19.15 54.96
CA GLU A 103 -7.78 -20.47 55.12
C GLU A 103 -6.80 -20.52 56.32
N TYR A 104 -5.94 -19.50 56.45
CA TYR A 104 -5.01 -19.40 57.58
C TYR A 104 -5.75 -19.34 58.93
N LEU A 105 -6.84 -18.57 59.02
CA LEU A 105 -7.67 -18.47 60.22
C LEU A 105 -8.46 -19.77 60.47
N GLU A 106 -8.98 -20.43 59.44
CA GLU A 106 -9.68 -21.71 59.55
C GLU A 106 -8.73 -22.81 60.04
N GLU A 107 -7.52 -22.90 59.50
CA GLU A 107 -6.53 -23.89 59.92
C GLU A 107 -6.01 -23.61 61.35
N LEU A 108 -5.85 -22.34 61.73
CA LEU A 108 -5.56 -21.96 63.11
C LEU A 108 -6.71 -22.35 64.06
N GLY A 109 -7.96 -22.18 63.62
CA GLY A 109 -9.15 -22.64 64.32
C GLY A 109 -9.18 -24.16 64.50
N ARG A 110 -8.92 -24.93 63.42
CA ARG A 110 -8.78 -26.40 63.47
C ARG A 110 -7.71 -26.84 64.46
N LYS A 111 -6.54 -26.17 64.46
CA LYS A 111 -5.43 -26.43 65.40
C LYS A 111 -5.82 -26.13 66.86
N LEU A 112 -6.60 -25.07 67.11
CA LEU A 112 -7.02 -24.68 68.46
C LEU A 112 -8.13 -25.59 69.04
N ASN A 113 -9.09 -26.00 68.20
CA ASN A 113 -10.21 -26.86 68.62
C ASN A 113 -9.84 -28.35 68.77
N GLY A 114 -8.56 -28.71 68.59
CA GLY A 114 -8.12 -30.11 68.66
C GLY A 114 -8.62 -30.96 67.49
N GLY A 115 -8.64 -30.38 66.28
CA GLY A 115 -9.10 -31.02 65.05
C GLY A 115 -8.39 -32.34 64.76
N GLN A 116 -9.02 -33.43 65.15
CA GLN A 116 -8.63 -34.78 64.81
C GLN A 116 -9.01 -35.03 63.34
N TYR A 117 -8.11 -35.62 62.54
CA TYR A 117 -8.31 -35.86 61.11
C TYR A 117 -9.64 -36.61 60.85
N SER A 118 -10.51 -36.01 60.04
CA SER A 118 -11.56 -36.68 59.30
C SER A 118 -11.28 -36.55 57.80
N GLU A 119 -10.19 -37.18 57.35
CA GLU A 119 -9.90 -37.44 55.95
C GLU A 119 -10.80 -38.59 55.45
N THR A 120 -12.12 -38.39 55.54
CA THR A 120 -13.20 -39.27 55.07
C THR A 120 -14.51 -38.50 55.16
N ASP A 121 -14.89 -37.81 54.08
CA ASP A 121 -16.28 -37.50 53.74
C ASP A 121 -16.41 -37.26 52.22
N PHE A 122 -15.86 -38.23 51.47
CA PHE A 122 -16.39 -38.58 50.14
C PHE A 122 -17.45 -39.69 50.35
N GLU A 123 -18.57 -39.34 50.99
CA GLU A 123 -19.79 -40.17 50.92
C GLU A 123 -20.86 -39.48 50.08
N GLU A 124 -20.99 -40.02 48.87
CA GLU A 124 -22.16 -39.97 48.01
C GLU A 124 -23.35 -40.68 48.69
N PRO A 125 -24.49 -40.01 48.93
CA PRO A 125 -25.72 -40.70 49.28
C PRO A 125 -26.57 -40.94 48.04
N SER A 126 -26.33 -42.07 47.37
CA SER A 126 -27.31 -42.64 46.44
C SER A 126 -28.61 -42.96 47.17
N SER A 127 -29.74 -42.53 46.60
CA SER A 127 -31.06 -43.11 46.90
C SER A 127 -31.91 -43.09 45.63
N GLU A 128 -31.94 -44.24 44.96
CA GLU A 128 -32.81 -44.52 43.82
C GLU A 128 -34.16 -45.08 44.32
N ASP A 129 -35.27 -44.48 43.86
CA ASP A 129 -36.64 -45.02 43.76
C ASP A 129 -37.54 -43.82 43.36
N GLU A 130 -38.40 -43.83 42.34
CA GLU A 130 -38.77 -44.82 41.32
C GLU A 130 -39.42 -44.05 40.13
N LEU A 131 -39.12 -44.36 38.87
CA LEU A 131 -39.76 -43.74 37.66
C LEU A 131 -40.91 -44.62 37.14
N PRO A 132 -42.02 -44.02 36.63
CA PRO A 132 -42.18 -43.92 35.16
C PRO A 132 -42.90 -42.61 34.71
N ASP A 133 -42.38 -41.84 33.75
CA ASP A 133 -42.43 -42.00 32.27
C ASP A 133 -43.63 -41.31 31.59
N LEU A 134 -43.41 -40.85 30.34
CA LEU A 134 -44.32 -40.16 29.40
C LEU A 134 -44.69 -38.69 29.78
N ALA A 135 -44.09 -37.66 29.20
CA ALA A 135 -44.17 -37.18 27.80
C ALA A 135 -45.46 -36.40 27.45
N ILE A 136 -45.31 -35.49 26.46
CA ILE A 136 -46.36 -34.78 25.70
C ILE A 136 -46.78 -33.37 26.22
N GLU A 137 -46.34 -32.38 25.41
CA GLU A 137 -46.96 -31.10 25.04
C GLU A 137 -47.43 -30.08 26.09
N ALA A 138 -46.81 -28.90 26.00
CA ALA A 138 -47.36 -27.67 26.53
C ALA A 138 -48.58 -27.21 25.70
N SER A 139 -49.69 -26.96 26.37
CA SER A 139 -50.83 -26.20 25.84
C SER A 139 -51.52 -25.46 26.99
N SER A 140 -51.44 -24.11 26.96
CA SER A 140 -52.55 -23.15 26.86
C SER A 140 -53.84 -23.37 27.68
N PRO A 141 -54.57 -22.32 28.15
CA PRO A 141 -55.05 -21.23 27.27
C PRO A 141 -55.36 -19.86 27.92
N LEU A 142 -56.23 -19.07 27.25
CA LEU A 142 -56.85 -17.75 27.55
C LEU A 142 -56.09 -16.49 27.05
N SER A 143 -56.73 -15.52 26.38
CA SER A 143 -58.03 -15.52 25.64
C SER A 143 -58.11 -14.34 24.66
N GLU A 144 -58.85 -14.53 23.57
CA GLU A 144 -59.70 -13.57 22.79
C GLU A 144 -59.33 -12.07 22.63
N GLY A 145 -59.47 -11.45 21.44
CA GLY A 145 -59.96 -11.95 20.14
C GLY A 145 -60.19 -10.85 19.07
N GLU A 146 -60.61 -11.29 17.86
CA GLU A 146 -61.22 -10.54 16.74
C GLU A 146 -60.41 -9.39 16.05
N SER A 147 -60.52 -9.06 14.75
CA SER A 147 -61.10 -9.67 13.52
C SER A 147 -60.69 -8.77 12.30
N SER A 148 -60.78 -9.09 11.00
CA SER A 148 -60.73 -10.34 10.20
C SER A 148 -60.46 -9.96 8.71
N PRO A 149 -59.92 -10.85 7.83
CA PRO A 149 -59.46 -10.49 6.47
C PRO A 149 -60.51 -10.71 5.37
N LEU A 150 -60.33 -10.09 4.19
CA LEU A 150 -61.03 -10.46 2.93
C LEU A 150 -60.12 -10.33 1.70
N SER A 151 -60.45 -11.14 0.67
CA SER A 151 -59.61 -11.53 -0.46
C SER A 151 -59.88 -10.76 -1.76
N ASP A 152 -58.90 -10.85 -2.68
CA ASP A 152 -58.98 -10.80 -4.15
C ASP A 152 -59.72 -9.66 -4.88
N THR A 153 -59.04 -9.04 -5.86
CA THR A 153 -59.26 -9.23 -7.33
C THR A 153 -58.37 -8.25 -8.14
N ASP A 154 -57.62 -8.76 -9.12
CA ASP A 154 -56.86 -7.97 -10.13
C ASP A 154 -57.82 -7.24 -11.10
N PRO A 155 -57.51 -6.04 -11.64
CA PRO A 155 -56.72 -6.04 -12.87
C PRO A 155 -55.78 -4.84 -13.11
N GLN A 156 -54.55 -5.14 -13.52
CA GLN A 156 -53.83 -4.54 -14.66
C GLN A 156 -54.16 -3.07 -15.05
N LEU A 157 -53.26 -2.12 -14.75
CA LEU A 157 -52.90 -1.03 -15.69
C LEU A 157 -51.45 -0.54 -15.51
N HIS A 158 -50.82 -0.26 -16.64
CA HIS A 158 -49.41 0.06 -16.85
C HIS A 158 -48.89 1.33 -16.14
N ALA A 159 -47.70 1.24 -15.54
CA ALA A 159 -46.70 2.32 -15.53
C ALA A 159 -45.30 1.75 -15.24
N SER A 160 -44.30 2.10 -16.07
CA SER A 160 -42.92 1.62 -15.93
C SER A 160 -42.16 2.32 -14.80
N VAL A 161 -41.45 1.55 -13.98
CA VAL A 161 -40.11 1.94 -13.45
C VAL A 161 -39.22 0.71 -13.52
N GLU A 162 -38.05 0.85 -14.14
CA GLU A 162 -37.15 -0.25 -14.47
C GLU A 162 -36.25 -0.67 -13.30
N SER A 163 -35.95 -1.98 -13.28
CA SER A 163 -34.77 -2.65 -12.71
C SER A 163 -34.08 -2.05 -11.46
N SER A 164 -34.12 -2.82 -10.38
CA SER A 164 -33.11 -2.80 -9.31
C SER A 164 -31.68 -2.86 -9.86
N PRO A 165 -30.73 -2.03 -9.37
CA PRO A 165 -29.32 -2.23 -9.66
C PRO A 165 -28.81 -3.44 -8.86
N THR A 166 -28.48 -4.52 -9.56
CA THR A 166 -27.64 -5.59 -9.01
C THR A 166 -26.31 -4.99 -8.50
N PRO A 167 -25.76 -5.45 -7.36
CA PRO A 167 -24.49 -4.93 -6.86
C PRO A 167 -23.39 -5.20 -7.88
N VAL A 168 -22.77 -4.14 -8.40
CA VAL A 168 -21.63 -4.24 -9.30
C VAL A 168 -20.44 -4.71 -8.49
N LEU A 169 -20.02 -5.96 -8.71
CA LEU A 169 -18.80 -6.50 -8.15
C LEU A 169 -17.60 -5.78 -8.79
N MET A 170 -17.07 -4.78 -8.09
CA MET A 170 -15.91 -4.01 -8.52
C MET A 170 -14.71 -4.94 -8.68
N LYS A 171 -14.32 -5.23 -9.93
CA LYS A 171 -13.06 -5.92 -10.21
C LYS A 171 -11.93 -4.94 -9.93
N SER A 172 -11.01 -5.32 -9.03
CA SER A 172 -9.87 -4.52 -8.63
C SER A 172 -9.03 -4.09 -9.86
N PRO A 173 -8.48 -2.85 -9.89
CA PRO A 173 -7.55 -2.45 -10.93
C PRO A 173 -6.26 -3.27 -10.79
N SER A 174 -6.14 -4.30 -11.61
CA SER A 174 -4.96 -5.17 -11.67
C SER A 174 -3.79 -4.45 -12.31
N ASN A 175 -3.06 -3.64 -11.52
CA ASN A 175 -1.68 -3.25 -11.83
C ASN A 175 -0.73 -4.44 -11.56
N ARG A 176 -0.99 -5.55 -12.25
CA ARG A 176 -0.15 -6.74 -12.29
C ARG A 176 0.42 -6.83 -13.69
N ILE A 177 1.74 -6.82 -13.80
CA ILE A 177 2.43 -7.12 -15.06
C ILE A 177 2.09 -8.57 -15.39
N GLU A 178 1.34 -8.79 -16.47
CA GLU A 178 1.00 -10.12 -16.93
C GLU A 178 2.26 -10.87 -17.37
N THR A 179 2.28 -12.17 -17.10
CA THR A 179 3.36 -13.09 -17.47
C THR A 179 2.83 -13.92 -18.63
N ASP A 180 3.54 -13.93 -19.75
CA ASP A 180 3.00 -14.43 -21.03
C ASP A 180 2.68 -15.94 -21.03
N GLN A 181 1.41 -16.25 -21.32
CA GLN A 181 0.89 -17.47 -21.95
C GLN A 181 -0.35 -17.00 -22.78
N GLU A 182 -0.64 -17.47 -23.99
CA GLU A 182 -0.19 -18.67 -24.69
C GLU A 182 -0.47 -18.58 -26.22
N GLU A 183 -0.09 -19.64 -26.96
CA GLU A 183 -0.55 -20.04 -28.30
C GLU A 183 0.04 -19.42 -29.61
N GLU A 184 0.02 -20.29 -30.63
CA GLU A 184 0.75 -20.21 -31.90
C GLU A 184 -0.03 -19.46 -33.00
N LEU A 185 0.67 -18.81 -33.94
CA LEU A 185 0.54 -19.05 -35.41
C LEU A 185 1.34 -18.06 -36.29
N SER A 186 2.51 -18.52 -36.73
CA SER A 186 3.02 -18.43 -38.13
C SER A 186 3.30 -17.07 -38.85
N VAL A 187 4.57 -16.96 -39.29
CA VAL A 187 5.10 -16.45 -40.60
C VAL A 187 6.04 -15.21 -40.59
N ALA A 188 7.30 -15.49 -40.94
CA ALA A 188 8.37 -14.65 -41.54
C ALA A 188 9.07 -13.57 -40.67
N SER A 189 10.28 -13.87 -40.17
CA SER A 189 11.60 -13.56 -40.79
C SER A 189 12.03 -12.09 -40.62
N VAL A 190 13.15 -11.75 -39.97
CA VAL A 190 14.54 -12.16 -40.29
C VAL A 190 15.38 -12.38 -39.01
N ALA A 191 16.29 -13.34 -39.04
CA ALA A 191 17.13 -13.76 -37.91
C ALA A 191 18.47 -13.01 -37.78
N THR A 192 18.94 -12.87 -36.53
CA THR A 192 20.35 -12.99 -36.14
C THR A 192 20.40 -13.68 -34.77
N GLU A 193 21.32 -14.64 -34.62
CA GLU A 193 21.46 -15.67 -33.57
C GLU A 193 20.99 -15.35 -32.13
N GLU A 194 20.24 -16.31 -31.55
CA GLU A 194 20.12 -16.49 -30.11
C GLU A 194 21.47 -16.91 -29.50
N ALA A 195 21.84 -16.25 -28.39
CA ALA A 195 22.53 -16.90 -27.30
C ALA A 195 21.50 -17.13 -26.17
N PRO A 196 21.59 -18.23 -25.39
CA PRO A 196 20.59 -18.55 -24.36
C PRO A 196 20.51 -17.46 -23.29
N PRO A 197 19.41 -17.37 -22.53
CA PRO A 197 19.29 -16.43 -21.43
C PRO A 197 20.35 -16.72 -20.36
N SER A 198 21.45 -15.96 -20.39
CA SER A 198 22.41 -15.91 -19.30
C SER A 198 21.68 -15.37 -18.07
N GLN A 199 21.29 -16.32 -17.22
CA GLN A 199 21.48 -16.32 -15.77
C GLN A 199 21.45 -14.94 -15.11
N LEU A 200 20.45 -14.75 -14.24
CA LEU A 200 20.50 -13.78 -13.16
C LEU A 200 21.93 -13.80 -12.56
N PRO A 201 22.65 -12.66 -12.47
CA PRO A 201 23.87 -12.64 -11.70
C PRO A 201 23.48 -13.00 -10.25
N GLU A 202 24.26 -13.92 -9.69
CA GLU A 202 24.05 -14.53 -8.38
C GLU A 202 23.93 -13.46 -7.28
N GLU A 203 23.39 -13.86 -6.13
CA GLU A 203 23.13 -12.95 -5.01
C GLU A 203 24.38 -12.14 -4.66
N ASN A 204 24.27 -10.80 -4.69
CA ASN A 204 25.35 -9.90 -4.31
C ASN A 204 25.55 -9.98 -2.78
N SER A 205 26.26 -11.02 -2.33
CA SER A 205 26.60 -11.19 -0.92
C SER A 205 27.75 -10.29 -0.51
N LEU A 206 27.82 -9.99 0.80
CA LEU A 206 28.87 -9.19 1.42
C LEU A 206 30.28 -9.77 1.23
N GLU A 207 30.41 -11.09 1.06
CA GLU A 207 31.70 -11.77 0.82
C GLU A 207 32.42 -11.30 -0.47
N LEU A 208 31.70 -10.64 -1.39
CA LEU A 208 32.26 -10.07 -2.62
C LEU A 208 32.87 -8.65 -2.41
N CYS A 209 32.61 -8.03 -1.25
CA CYS A 209 33.16 -6.73 -0.89
C CYS A 209 34.50 -6.89 -0.14
N SER A 210 35.36 -5.87 -0.19
CA SER A 210 36.58 -5.88 0.66
C SER A 210 36.21 -5.69 2.12
N ASP A 211 36.96 -6.29 3.05
CA ASP A 211 36.70 -6.26 4.51
C ASP A 211 36.36 -4.85 5.04
N VAL A 212 37.08 -3.83 4.55
CA VAL A 212 36.87 -2.42 4.93
C VAL A 212 35.52 -1.88 4.45
N THR A 213 35.11 -2.26 3.23
CA THR A 213 33.81 -1.87 2.67
C THR A 213 32.65 -2.66 3.26
N ALA A 214 32.83 -3.96 3.54
CA ALA A 214 31.84 -4.79 4.23
C ALA A 214 31.55 -4.25 5.64
N ALA A 215 32.60 -4.05 6.46
CA ALA A 215 32.45 -3.52 7.82
C ALA A 215 31.79 -2.12 7.86
N SER A 216 32.18 -1.23 6.93
CA SER A 216 31.56 0.10 6.83
C SER A 216 30.08 0.03 6.40
N LEU A 217 29.72 -0.94 5.56
CA LEU A 217 28.33 -1.13 5.12
C LEU A 217 27.48 -1.77 6.22
N GLU A 218 28.03 -2.70 6.99
CA GLU A 218 27.38 -3.27 8.19
C GLU A 218 27.10 -2.20 9.26
N GLU A 219 28.07 -1.33 9.56
CA GLU A 219 27.89 -0.22 10.50
C GLU A 219 26.79 0.74 10.01
N CYS A 220 26.82 1.09 8.73
CA CYS A 220 25.80 1.94 8.10
C CYS A 220 24.41 1.30 8.14
N ALA A 221 24.28 0.03 7.73
CA ALA A 221 23.03 -0.73 7.76
C ALA A 221 22.46 -0.82 9.18
N LYS A 222 23.30 -1.12 10.16
CA LYS A 222 22.94 -1.16 11.58
C LYS A 222 22.46 0.19 12.10
N SER A 223 23.09 1.30 11.69
CA SER A 223 22.66 2.66 12.04
C SER A 223 21.29 3.03 11.44
N LEU A 224 20.94 2.45 10.29
CA LEU A 224 19.68 2.66 9.58
C LEU A 224 18.59 1.64 9.96
N GLY A 225 18.90 0.65 10.81
CA GLY A 225 17.97 -0.44 11.14
C GLY A 225 17.68 -1.38 9.96
N LEU A 226 18.60 -1.50 9.01
CA LEU A 226 18.48 -2.31 7.79
C LEU A 226 19.41 -3.54 7.84
N GLU A 227 19.05 -4.56 7.08
CA GLU A 227 19.93 -5.70 6.83
C GLU A 227 21.09 -5.30 5.90
N PRO A 228 22.35 -5.66 6.25
CA PRO A 228 23.53 -5.33 5.45
C PRO A 228 23.46 -5.78 3.97
N GLU A 229 23.01 -7.01 3.70
CA GLU A 229 22.87 -7.52 2.32
C GLU A 229 21.73 -6.85 1.55
N TYR A 230 20.62 -6.53 2.23
CA TYR A 230 19.53 -5.74 1.62
C TYR A 230 20.02 -4.35 1.20
N LEU A 231 20.80 -3.67 2.06
CA LEU A 231 21.39 -2.38 1.75
C LEU A 231 22.37 -2.47 0.57
N LEU A 232 23.22 -3.51 0.53
CA LEU A 232 24.13 -3.79 -0.59
C LEU A 232 23.38 -3.97 -1.91
N ASN A 233 22.40 -4.87 -1.95
CA ASN A 233 21.66 -5.20 -3.17
C ASN A 233 20.83 -4.01 -3.66
N LYS A 234 20.12 -3.29 -2.78
CA LYS A 234 19.37 -2.07 -3.16
C LYS A 234 20.29 -0.93 -3.60
N GLY A 235 21.44 -0.74 -2.93
CA GLY A 235 22.45 0.23 -3.32
C GLY A 235 23.01 -0.05 -4.71
N MET A 236 23.42 -1.29 -4.97
CA MET A 236 23.89 -1.74 -6.29
C MET A 236 22.85 -1.52 -7.38
N GLN A 237 21.59 -1.92 -7.15
CA GLN A 237 20.49 -1.68 -8.10
C GLN A 237 20.25 -0.19 -8.35
N ALA A 238 20.35 0.67 -7.34
CA ALA A 238 20.20 2.12 -7.50
C ALA A 238 21.33 2.71 -8.37
N VAL A 239 22.58 2.26 -8.16
CA VAL A 239 23.74 2.64 -8.99
C VAL A 239 23.57 2.16 -10.43
N LEU A 240 23.16 0.92 -10.66
CA LEU A 240 22.91 0.38 -12.01
C LEU A 240 21.81 1.17 -12.75
N ARG A 241 20.71 1.53 -12.08
CA ARG A 241 19.66 2.40 -12.64
C ARG A 241 20.19 3.81 -12.96
N MET A 242 21.04 4.38 -12.11
CA MET A 242 21.68 5.67 -12.35
C MET A 242 22.59 5.63 -13.59
N ILE A 243 23.39 4.57 -13.74
CA ILE A 243 24.27 4.35 -14.89
C ILE A 243 23.47 4.24 -16.19
N ALA A 244 22.38 3.45 -16.18
CA ALA A 244 21.50 3.31 -17.34
C ALA A 244 20.87 4.65 -17.75
N ARG A 245 20.35 5.42 -16.78
CA ARG A 245 19.74 6.75 -17.02
C ARG A 245 20.73 7.79 -17.55
N ASN A 246 22.00 7.71 -17.14
CA ASN A 246 23.04 8.67 -17.52
C ASN A 246 23.79 8.26 -18.81
N GLY A 247 23.31 7.27 -19.57
CA GLY A 247 23.96 6.80 -20.81
C GLY A 247 25.31 6.15 -20.55
N ASN A 248 25.36 5.24 -19.58
CA ASN A 248 26.54 4.51 -19.10
C ASN A 248 27.64 5.38 -18.47
N LYS A 249 27.31 6.62 -18.06
CA LYS A 249 28.24 7.52 -17.35
C LYS A 249 27.98 7.50 -15.85
N ILE A 250 28.97 7.05 -15.08
CA ILE A 250 28.99 7.24 -13.63
C ILE A 250 29.33 8.71 -13.36
N SER A 251 28.34 9.46 -12.86
CA SER A 251 28.51 10.82 -12.35
C SER A 251 27.88 10.90 -10.97
N PHE A 252 28.69 11.07 -9.94
CA PHE A 252 28.18 11.29 -8.59
C PHE A 252 27.62 12.72 -8.47
N PRO A 253 26.44 12.94 -7.88
CA PRO A 253 25.83 14.28 -7.79
C PRO A 253 26.60 15.31 -6.94
N LEU A 254 27.67 14.90 -6.24
CA LEU A 254 28.44 15.74 -5.33
C LEU A 254 29.94 15.43 -5.48
N GLU A 255 30.68 16.36 -6.10
CA GLU A 255 32.13 16.46 -5.91
C GLU A 255 32.35 17.12 -4.54
N VAL A 256 32.55 16.31 -3.50
CA VAL A 256 32.95 16.80 -2.17
C VAL A 256 34.46 17.01 -2.18
N ASP A 257 34.88 18.27 -2.16
CA ASP A 257 36.27 18.64 -1.89
C ASP A 257 36.69 18.04 -0.54
N GLN A 258 37.61 17.08 -0.57
CA GLN A 258 38.24 16.56 0.64
C GLN A 258 39.18 17.62 1.20
N LEU A 259 38.68 18.40 2.16
CA LEU A 259 39.50 19.31 2.97
C LEU A 259 40.62 18.50 3.63
N LYS A 260 41.86 18.90 3.34
CA LYS A 260 43.10 18.38 3.94
C LYS A 260 43.46 19.14 5.22
#